data_AF-A0AAW2IUE5-F1
#
_entry.id   AF-A0AAW2IUE5-F1
#
_cell.length_a   1.000
_cell.length_b   1.000
_cell.length_c   1.000
_cell.angle_alpha   90.00
_cell.angle_beta   90.00
_cell.angle_gamma   90.00
#
_symmetry.space_group_name_H-M   'P 1'
#
loop_
_entity.id
_entity.type
_entity.pdbx_description
1 polymer ?
#
loop_
_entity_poly.entity_id
_entity_poly.type
_entity_poly.pdbx_seq_one_letter_code
_entity_poly.pdbx_strand_id
1 'polypeptide(L)'
;MKSEHAQGDLFTVNSLNIPLQPRTPKKTITVHWRKPQEGWYKLNTDGASKGNPGISGAGGILRNHLGRVMFAFLEPLGTNTNTQAELSAIHRGLQICRDKGAKFG
;
A
#
# COMPACT_ATOMS: atom_id res chain seq x y z
N MET A 1 -19.11 14.51 0.85
CA MET A 1 -19.84 14.65 -0.43
C MET A 1 -19.49 13.45 -1.32
N LYS A 2 -20.08 12.28 -1.06
CA LYS A 2 -19.71 10.98 -1.66
C LYS A 2 -20.93 10.23 -2.24
N SER A 3 -22.05 10.91 -2.48
CA SER A 3 -23.33 10.27 -2.80
C SER A 3 -23.78 10.40 -4.26
N GLU A 4 -23.18 11.27 -5.08
CA GLU A 4 -23.69 11.50 -6.46
C GLU A 4 -23.05 10.61 -7.54
N HIS A 5 -21.84 10.08 -7.34
CA HIS A 5 -21.16 9.28 -8.39
C HIS A 5 -21.75 7.88 -8.59
N ALA A 6 -22.33 7.26 -7.55
CA ALA A 6 -22.84 5.88 -7.65
C ALA A 6 -24.15 5.79 -8.47
N GLN A 7 -24.92 6.89 -8.56
CA GLN A 7 -26.21 6.90 -9.25
C GLN A 7 -26.04 6.88 -10.78
N GLY A 8 -25.01 7.57 -11.30
CA GLY A 8 -24.68 7.60 -12.74
C GLY A 8 -24.12 6.28 -13.28
N ASP A 9 -23.34 5.58 -12.44
CA ASP A 9 -22.79 4.27 -12.77
C ASP A 9 -23.92 3.22 -12.95
N LEU A 10 -24.96 3.26 -12.11
CA LEU A 10 -26.07 2.30 -12.18
C LEU A 10 -26.95 2.50 -13.44
N PHE A 11 -27.17 3.75 -13.85
CA PHE A 11 -27.97 4.08 -15.04
C PHE A 11 -27.26 3.64 -16.34
N THR A 12 -25.95 3.87 -16.42
CA THR A 12 -25.12 3.48 -17.57
C THR A 12 -25.06 1.96 -17.74
N VAL A 13 -24.85 1.22 -16.66
CA VAL A 13 -24.73 -0.24 -16.71
C VAL A 13 -26.05 -0.91 -17.11
N ASN A 14 -27.19 -0.38 -16.65
CA ASN A 14 -28.51 -0.89 -17.04
C ASN A 14 -28.84 -0.63 -18.52
N SER A 15 -28.44 0.52 -19.08
CA SER A 15 -28.69 0.87 -20.49
C SER A 15 -27.93 0.00 -21.51
N LEU A 16 -26.82 -0.62 -21.11
CA LEU A 16 -25.94 -1.40 -21.98
C LEU A 16 -26.17 -2.92 -21.89
N ASN A 17 -27.13 -3.36 -21.07
CA ASN A 17 -27.40 -4.78 -20.79
C ASN A 17 -26.13 -5.59 -20.45
N ILE A 18 -25.17 -4.95 -19.78
CA ILE A 18 -23.92 -5.61 -19.39
C ILE A 18 -24.25 -6.47 -18.16
N PRO A 19 -24.03 -7.79 -18.20
CA PRO A 19 -24.23 -8.62 -17.02
C PRO A 19 -23.29 -8.13 -15.92
N LEU A 20 -23.89 -7.60 -14.85
CA LEU A 20 -23.19 -7.29 -13.59
C LEU A 20 -22.64 -8.61 -13.04
N GLN A 21 -21.40 -8.93 -13.36
CA GLN A 21 -20.69 -10.02 -12.72
C GLN A 21 -20.49 -9.62 -11.26
N PRO A 22 -21.10 -10.33 -10.28
CA PRO A 22 -20.83 -10.09 -8.88
C PRO A 22 -19.33 -10.29 -8.69
N ARG A 23 -18.60 -9.23 -8.36
CA ARG A 23 -17.19 -9.38 -7.99
C ARG A 23 -17.17 -10.34 -6.82
N THR A 24 -16.47 -11.47 -6.97
CA THR A 24 -16.29 -12.41 -5.88
C THR A 24 -15.76 -11.64 -4.67
N PRO A 25 -16.39 -11.75 -3.49
CA PRO A 25 -15.95 -11.01 -2.33
C PRO A 25 -14.52 -11.42 -2.03
N LYS A 26 -13.62 -10.43 -2.05
CA LYS A 26 -12.21 -10.67 -1.71
C LYS A 26 -12.16 -11.19 -0.28
N LYS A 27 -11.55 -12.36 -0.09
CA LYS A 27 -11.33 -12.96 1.24
C LYS A 27 -10.52 -11.97 2.07
N THR A 28 -11.17 -11.35 3.05
CA THR A 28 -10.51 -10.44 3.99
C THR A 28 -9.97 -11.28 5.14
N ILE A 29 -8.65 -11.23 5.36
CA ILE A 29 -8.02 -11.84 6.52
C ILE A 29 -7.66 -10.73 7.51
N THR A 30 -7.96 -10.94 8.78
CA THR A 30 -7.50 -10.04 9.83
C THR A 30 -6.04 -10.33 10.12
N VAL A 31 -5.18 -9.34 9.91
CA VAL A 31 -3.76 -9.40 10.28
C VAL A 31 -3.52 -8.45 11.44
N HIS A 32 -2.96 -8.97 12.53
CA HIS A 32 -2.54 -8.16 13.67
C HIS A 32 -1.05 -7.87 13.57
N TRP A 33 -0.68 -6.60 13.62
CA TRP A 33 0.72 -6.22 13.72
C TRP A 33 1.29 -6.68 15.06
N ARG A 34 2.44 -7.36 15.03
CA ARG A 34 3.20 -7.77 16.21
C ARG A 34 4.57 -7.09 16.20
N LYS A 35 5.00 -6.56 17.35
CA LYS A 35 6.35 -6.01 17.51
C LYS A 35 7.41 -7.09 17.22
N PRO A 36 8.58 -6.74 16.65
CA PRO A 36 9.64 -7.70 16.42
C PRO A 36 10.30 -8.13 17.75
N GLN A 37 11.08 -9.21 17.71
CA GLN A 37 11.89 -9.67 18.86
C GLN A 37 12.98 -8.64 19.20
N GLU A 38 13.52 -8.72 20.42
CA GLU A 38 14.65 -7.87 20.83
C GLU A 38 15.85 -8.03 19.89
N GLY A 39 16.54 -6.92 19.60
CA GLY A 39 17.59 -6.87 18.58
C GLY A 39 17.11 -6.73 17.13
N TRP A 40 15.81 -6.91 16.86
CA TRP A 40 15.26 -6.83 15.51
C TRP A 40 14.50 -5.53 15.23
N TYR A 41 14.49 -5.16 13.95
CA TYR A 41 13.64 -4.11 13.40
C TYR A 41 12.59 -4.71 12.47
N LYS A 42 11.44 -4.04 12.35
CA LYS A 42 10.37 -4.38 11.41
C LYS A 42 10.09 -3.21 10.50
N LEU A 43 10.35 -3.39 9.22
CA LEU A 43 10.01 -2.45 8.16
C LEU A 43 8.66 -2.85 7.56
N ASN A 44 7.67 -1.97 7.62
CA ASN A 44 6.39 -2.11 6.94
C ASN A 44 6.33 -1.09 5.81
N THR A 45 6.04 -1.54 4.59
CA THR A 45 5.98 -0.70 3.39
C THR A 45 4.64 -0.88 2.69
N ASP A 46 4.23 0.13 1.94
CA ASP A 46 3.04 0.11 1.10
C ASP A 46 3.26 1.01 -0.12
N GLY A 47 2.91 0.51 -1.29
CA GLY A 47 2.88 1.28 -2.53
C GLY A 47 1.47 1.38 -3.09
N ALA A 48 1.05 2.58 -3.46
CA ALA A 48 -0.30 2.83 -3.96
C ALA A 48 -0.26 3.49 -5.34
N SER A 49 -1.21 3.12 -6.22
CA SER A 49 -1.44 3.76 -7.51
C SER A 49 -2.93 3.98 -7.78
N LYS A 50 -3.27 5.15 -8.32
CA LYS A 50 -4.63 5.52 -8.78
C LYS A 50 -4.84 5.04 -10.22
N GLY A 51 -4.92 3.73 -10.41
CA GLY A 51 -4.97 3.09 -11.73
C GLY A 51 -3.87 2.04 -11.87
N ASN A 52 -3.76 1.41 -13.04
CA ASN A 52 -2.72 0.42 -13.30
C ASN A 52 -2.28 0.44 -14.78
N PRO A 53 -1.49 1.44 -15.22
CA PRO A 53 -0.77 2.42 -14.39
C PRO A 53 -1.60 3.66 -14.00
N GLY A 54 -1.13 4.42 -13.01
CA GLY A 54 -1.75 5.67 -12.54
C GLY A 54 -0.85 6.46 -11.60
N ILE A 55 -1.30 7.64 -11.16
CA ILE A 55 -0.56 8.47 -10.19
C ILE A 55 -0.31 7.65 -8.93
N SER A 56 0.95 7.58 -8.51
CA SER A 56 1.40 6.63 -7.51
C SER A 56 2.35 7.24 -6.48
N GLY A 57 2.46 6.56 -5.34
CA GLY A 57 3.38 6.88 -4.27
C GLY A 57 3.81 5.63 -3.51
N ALA A 58 4.90 5.74 -2.79
CA ALA A 58 5.44 4.73 -1.90
C ALA A 58 5.54 5.30 -0.48
N GLY A 59 5.44 4.43 0.52
CA GLY A 59 5.69 4.80 1.90
C GLY A 59 6.09 3.62 2.76
N GLY A 60 6.52 3.92 3.97
CA GLY A 60 6.84 2.90 4.94
C GLY A 60 7.28 3.43 6.30
N ILE A 61 7.38 2.51 7.25
CA ILE A 61 7.72 2.78 8.64
C ILE A 61 8.62 1.67 9.19
N LEU A 62 9.74 2.06 9.81
CA LEU A 62 10.61 1.17 10.54
C LEU A 62 10.34 1.29 12.03
N ARG A 63 10.11 0.17 12.71
CA ARG A 63 9.94 0.09 14.16
C ARG A 63 10.94 -0.85 14.80
N ASN A 64 11.38 -0.54 16.02
CA ASN A 64 12.20 -1.44 16.84
C ASN A 64 11.33 -2.42 17.65
N HIS A 65 11.97 -3.28 18.46
CA HIS A 65 11.33 -4.27 19.32
C HIS A 65 10.42 -3.69 20.43
N LEU A 66 10.59 -2.42 20.79
CA LEU A 66 9.69 -1.69 21.69
C LEU A 66 8.49 -1.08 20.94
N GLY A 67 8.42 -1.26 19.62
CA GLY A 67 7.41 -0.63 18.76
C GLY A 67 7.68 0.85 18.49
N ARG A 68 8.82 1.40 18.93
CA ARG A 68 9.19 2.80 18.68
C ARG A 68 9.52 2.98 17.20
N VAL A 69 9.05 4.08 16.64
CA VAL A 69 9.34 4.47 15.26
C VAL A 69 10.78 4.95 15.17
N MET A 70 11.57 4.30 14.33
CA MET A 70 12.94 4.69 14.02
C MET A 70 12.97 5.70 12.87
N PHE A 71 12.13 5.47 11.85
CA PHE A 71 11.82 6.42 10.80
C PHE A 71 10.50 6.07 10.10
N ALA A 72 9.95 7.03 9.37
CA ALA A 72 8.90 6.84 8.39
C ALA A 72 9.25 7.63 7.11
N PHE A 73 8.73 7.21 5.97
CA PHE A 73 8.93 7.89 4.70
C PHE A 73 7.67 7.83 3.82
N LEU A 74 7.59 8.79 2.91
CA LEU A 74 6.61 8.87 1.85
C LEU A 74 7.29 9.50 0.62
N GLU A 75 7.03 8.95 -0.57
CA GLU A 75 7.71 9.33 -1.80
C GLU A 75 6.72 9.32 -2.98
N PRO A 76 6.55 10.45 -3.70
CA PRO A 76 5.78 10.46 -4.94
C PRO A 76 6.57 9.74 -6.04
N LEU A 77 5.92 8.84 -6.78
CA LEU A 77 6.58 8.03 -7.81
C LEU A 77 6.20 8.44 -9.26
N GLY A 78 5.29 9.40 -9.42
CA GLY A 78 4.74 9.75 -10.73
C GLY A 78 3.67 8.75 -11.18
N THR A 79 3.76 8.23 -12.40
CA THR A 79 2.78 7.28 -12.95
C THR A 79 3.36 5.88 -13.00
N ASN A 80 2.84 4.95 -12.20
CA ASN A 80 3.32 3.56 -12.14
C ASN A 80 2.16 2.58 -12.06
N THR A 81 2.45 1.30 -12.28
CA THR A 81 1.55 0.19 -11.91
C THR A 81 1.50 0.01 -10.39
N ASN A 82 0.48 -0.69 -9.91
CA ASN A 82 0.37 -1.06 -8.49
C ASN A 82 1.62 -1.83 -8.03
N THR A 83 2.06 -2.82 -8.82
CA THR A 83 3.23 -3.65 -8.49
C THR A 83 4.52 -2.82 -8.46
N GLN A 84 4.71 -1.89 -9.39
CA GLN A 84 5.88 -1.01 -9.38
C GLN A 84 5.89 -0.09 -8.14
N ALA A 85 4.74 0.43 -7.72
CA ALA A 85 4.64 1.23 -6.50
C ALA A 85 5.05 0.43 -5.25
N GLU A 86 4.54 -0.80 -5.12
CA GLU A 86 4.84 -1.70 -4.00
C GLU A 86 6.34 -2.04 -3.93
N LEU A 87 6.93 -2.43 -5.08
CA LEU A 87 8.36 -2.73 -5.16
C LEU A 87 9.23 -1.50 -4.87
N SER A 88 8.79 -0.32 -5.31
CA SER A 88 9.49 0.94 -5.02
C SER A 88 9.48 1.26 -3.53
N ALA A 89 8.36 1.02 -2.83
CA ALA A 89 8.27 1.20 -1.38
C ALA A 89 9.25 0.27 -0.62
N ILE A 90 9.32 -1.01 -1.01
CA ILE A 90 10.26 -1.97 -0.44
C ILE A 90 11.71 -1.52 -0.68
N HIS A 91 12.06 -1.24 -1.94
CA HIS A 91 13.41 -0.84 -2.32
C HIS A 91 13.86 0.41 -1.56
N ARG A 92 12.99 1.44 -1.51
CA ARG A 92 13.29 2.68 -0.81
C ARG A 92 13.47 2.48 0.69
N GLY A 93 12.58 1.71 1.31
CA GLY A 93 12.68 1.42 2.75
C GLY A 93 13.99 0.69 3.11
N LEU A 94 14.41 -0.27 2.29
CA LEU A 94 15.69 -0.99 2.48
C LEU A 94 16.90 -0.07 2.30
N GLN A 95 16.88 0.83 1.31
CA GLN A 95 17.93 1.84 1.14
C GLN A 95 18.06 2.71 2.39
N ILE A 96 16.96 3.25 2.91
CA ILE A 96 16.97 4.10 4.11
C ILE A 96 17.51 3.32 5.32
N CYS A 97 17.13 2.05 5.47
CA CYS A 97 17.66 1.20 6.53
C CYS A 97 19.18 1.02 6.43
N ARG A 98 19.69 0.70 5.23
CA ARG A 98 21.12 0.56 4.97
C ARG A 98 21.87 1.84 5.30
N ASP A 99 21.36 2.97 4.82
CA ASP A 99 22.01 4.27 4.97
C ASP A 99 21.99 4.76 6.44
N LYS A 100 21.01 4.32 7.24
CA LYS A 100 20.94 4.59 8.69
C LYS A 100 21.65 3.54 9.55
N GLY A 101 22.34 2.56 8.95
CA GLY A 101 23.08 1.53 9.68
C GLY A 101 22.19 0.54 10.42
N ALA A 102 20.93 0.36 10.00
CA ALA A 102 20.07 -0.68 10.55
C ALA A 102 20.66 -2.05 10.20
N LYS A 103 21.08 -2.80 11.21
CA LYS A 103 21.51 -4.19 11.04
C LYS A 103 20.27 -5.06 10.96
N PHE A 104 20.11 -5.78 9.85
CA PHE A 104 19.14 -6.85 9.74
C PHE A 104 19.84 -8.13 10.20
N GLY A 105 19.27 -8.79 11.21
CA GLY A 105 19.68 -10.13 11.62
C GLY A 105 19.15 -11.18 10.67
#